data_AF-A0A1R3KVK4-F1
#
_entry.id   AF-A0A1R3KVK4-F1
#
_cell.length_a   1.000
_cell.length_b   1.000
_cell.length_c   1.000
_cell.angle_alpha   90.00
_cell.angle_beta   90.00
_cell.angle_gamma   90.00
#
_symmetry.space_group_name_H-M   'P 1'
#
loop_
_entity.id
_entity.type
_entity.pdbx_description
1 polymer ?
#
loop_
_entity_poly.entity_id
_entity_poly.type
_entity_poly.pdbx_seq_one_letter_code
_entity_poly.pdbx_strand_id
1 'polypeptide(L)'
;MCQEKLVQEAVDTLLDNGIRGQPMRDGHNKVYKSFSDVIEGKEGRFRETLLGKRVDYSGRSVIVVGPSLSLHRCGLPREIAIELFQTFVIRGLIRQHLAPNIGVAK
;
A
#
# COMPACT_ATOMS: atom_id res chain seq x y z
N MET A 1 11.99 -36.04 25.44
CA MET A 1 12.24 -35.47 24.09
C MET A 1 13.66 -34.94 24.08
N CYS A 2 14.49 -35.32 23.11
CA CYS A 2 15.85 -34.76 23.02
C CYS A 2 15.78 -33.25 22.77
N GLN A 3 16.63 -32.47 23.44
CA GLN A 3 16.66 -31.01 23.32
C GLN A 3 16.90 -30.56 21.87
N GLU A 4 17.73 -31.30 21.13
CA GLU A 4 17.99 -31.10 19.70
C GLU A 4 16.71 -31.20 18.85
N LYS A 5 15.79 -32.09 19.21
CA LYS A 5 14.52 -32.28 18.47
C LYS A 5 13.60 -31.07 18.65
N LEU A 6 13.54 -30.49 19.85
CA LEU A 6 12.76 -29.29 20.12
C LEU A 6 13.31 -28.07 19.38
N VAL A 7 14.63 -27.94 19.31
CA VAL A 7 15.28 -26.86 18.54
C VAL A 7 14.99 -27.03 17.04
N GLN A 8 15.09 -28.25 16.51
CA GLN A 8 14.78 -28.51 15.10
C GLN A 8 13.32 -28.14 14.77
N GLU A 9 12.37 -28.53 15.62
CA GLU A 9 10.95 -28.25 15.41
C GLU A 9 10.65 -26.74 15.48
N ALA A 10 11.33 -26.00 16.36
CA ALA A 10 11.23 -24.55 16.42
C ALA A 10 11.80 -23.87 15.16
N VAL A 11 12.93 -24.34 14.64
CA VAL A 11 13.54 -23.83 13.40
C VAL A 11 12.66 -24.15 12.18
N ASP A 12 12.16 -25.37 12.08
CA ASP A 12 11.27 -25.79 10.99
C ASP A 12 10.01 -24.92 10.99
N THR A 13 9.39 -24.71 12.16
CA THR A 13 8.21 -23.85 12.31
C THR A 13 8.49 -22.39 11.94
N LEU A 14 9.68 -21.88 12.27
CA LEU A 14 10.07 -20.50 11.95
C LEU A 14 10.21 -20.29 10.43
N LEU A 15 10.83 -21.25 9.74
CA LEU A 15 11.10 -21.17 8.30
C LEU A 15 9.84 -21.50 7.47
N ASP A 16 9.17 -22.60 7.78
CA ASP A 16 8.00 -23.11 7.06
C ASP A 16 7.05 -23.87 8.02
N ASN A 17 6.04 -23.15 8.51
CA ASN A 17 5.08 -23.65 9.49
C ASN A 17 4.03 -24.53 8.82
N GLY A 18 4.36 -25.82 8.66
CA GLY A 18 3.47 -26.80 8.04
C GLY A 18 4.22 -27.92 7.31
N ILE A 19 5.52 -27.73 7.08
CA ILE A 19 6.35 -28.70 6.34
C ILE A 19 6.37 -30.11 6.97
N ARG A 20 6.14 -30.23 8.28
CA ARG A 20 6.11 -31.50 9.02
C ARG A 20 4.71 -31.96 9.47
N GLY A 21 3.64 -31.37 8.94
CA GLY A 21 2.26 -31.79 9.24
C GLY A 21 1.43 -30.70 9.91
N GLN A 22 0.99 -30.92 11.16
CA GLN A 22 0.12 -29.94 11.83
C GLN A 22 0.90 -28.66 12.15
N PRO A 23 0.47 -27.50 11.63
CA PRO A 23 1.16 -26.25 11.88
C PRO A 23 0.97 -25.80 13.32
N MET A 24 1.99 -25.15 13.88
CA MET A 24 1.90 -24.53 15.20
C MET A 24 0.89 -23.38 15.18
N ARG A 25 0.11 -23.31 16.27
CA ARG A 25 -0.98 -22.34 16.44
C ARG A 25 -0.81 -21.57 17.75
N ASP A 26 -1.38 -20.38 17.80
CA ASP A 26 -1.49 -19.59 19.02
C ASP A 26 -2.61 -20.12 19.96
N GLY A 27 -2.77 -19.46 21.11
CA GLY A 27 -3.83 -19.78 22.07
C GLY A 27 -5.27 -19.56 21.55
N HIS A 28 -5.43 -18.91 20.40
CA HIS A 28 -6.70 -18.69 19.71
C HIS A 28 -6.86 -19.60 18.49
N ASN A 29 -6.05 -20.65 18.37
CA ASN A 29 -6.07 -21.63 17.29
C ASN A 29 -5.75 -21.02 15.90
N LYS A 30 -5.10 -19.86 15.85
CA LYS A 30 -4.61 -19.22 14.62
C LYS A 30 -3.21 -19.74 14.31
N VAL A 31 -3.00 -20.15 13.07
CA VAL A 31 -1.70 -20.61 12.58
C VAL A 31 -0.70 -19.45 12.56
N TYR A 32 0.50 -19.66 13.11
CA TYR A 32 1.59 -18.68 12.99
C TYR A 32 2.07 -18.58 11.54
N LYS A 33 2.32 -17.37 11.05
CA LYS A 33 2.93 -17.15 9.72
C LYS A 33 4.45 -17.37 9.83
N SER A 34 4.97 -18.24 8.97
CA SER A 34 6.40 -18.51 8.82
C SER A 34 7.10 -17.54 7.86
N PHE A 35 8.42 -17.63 7.72
CA PHE A 35 9.15 -16.84 6.73
C PHE A 35 8.70 -17.12 5.28
N SER A 36 8.44 -18.37 4.94
CA SER A 36 7.89 -18.74 3.62
C SER A 36 6.54 -18.05 3.37
N ASP A 37 5.65 -18.03 4.37
CA ASP A 37 4.34 -17.37 4.26
C ASP A 37 4.42 -15.85 4.09
N VAL A 38 5.49 -15.22 4.61
CA VAL A 38 5.73 -13.78 4.43
C VAL A 38 6.10 -13.49 2.98
N ILE A 39 6.73 -14.42 2.29
CA ILE A 39 7.21 -14.23 0.92
C ILE A 39 6.15 -14.63 -0.09
N GLU A 40 5.49 -15.77 0.14
CA GLU A 40 4.58 -16.43 -0.79
C GLU A 40 3.11 -16.04 -0.59
N GLY A 41 2.28 -16.43 -1.57
CA GLY A 41 0.84 -16.19 -1.51
C GLY A 41 0.42 -14.75 -1.88
N LYS A 42 -0.89 -14.49 -1.83
CA LYS A 42 -1.49 -13.21 -2.24
C LYS A 42 -1.12 -12.06 -1.30
N GLU A 43 -1.05 -12.34 0.00
CA GLU A 43 -0.60 -11.44 1.06
C GLU A 43 0.93 -11.51 1.27
N GLY A 44 1.64 -12.24 0.41
CA GLY A 44 3.10 -12.32 0.44
C GLY A 44 3.73 -11.02 -0.04
N ARG A 45 4.94 -10.74 0.42
CA ARG A 45 5.69 -9.52 0.10
C ARG A 45 5.82 -9.26 -1.39
N PHE A 46 6.03 -10.31 -2.20
CA PHE A 46 6.13 -10.15 -3.65
C PHE A 46 4.84 -9.57 -4.25
N ARG A 47 3.70 -10.17 -3.94
CA ARG A 47 2.43 -9.80 -4.58
C ARG A 47 1.79 -8.57 -3.96
N GLU A 48 1.89 -8.41 -2.64
CA GLU A 48 1.26 -7.30 -1.94
C GLU A 48 2.10 -6.02 -1.96
N THR A 49 3.43 -6.13 -1.83
CA THR A 49 4.30 -4.95 -1.63
C THR A 49 5.23 -4.66 -2.81
N LEU A 50 5.72 -5.67 -3.53
CA LEU A 50 6.68 -5.45 -4.62
C LEU A 50 5.99 -5.18 -5.95
N LEU A 51 4.96 -5.94 -6.32
CA LEU A 51 4.23 -5.77 -7.59
C LEU A 51 3.19 -4.64 -7.56
N GLY A 52 2.62 -4.36 -6.39
CA GLY A 52 1.66 -3.28 -6.19
C GLY A 52 2.07 -2.41 -5.02
N LYS A 53 2.00 -1.09 -5.16
CA LYS A 53 2.28 -0.14 -4.08
C LYS A 53 1.21 0.94 -4.03
N ARG A 54 0.98 1.44 -2.83
CA ARG A 54 0.25 2.70 -2.66
C ARG A 54 1.12 3.83 -3.18
N VAL A 55 0.51 4.79 -3.85
CA VAL A 55 1.20 5.89 -4.53
C VAL A 55 0.61 7.22 -4.10
N ASP A 56 1.48 8.22 -3.94
CA ASP A 56 1.10 9.61 -3.74
C ASP A 56 0.55 10.22 -5.03
N TYR A 57 0.00 11.44 -4.94
CA TYR A 57 -0.66 12.11 -6.07
C TYR A 57 -1.74 11.24 -6.73
N SER A 58 -2.54 10.57 -5.89
CA SER A 58 -3.63 9.70 -6.32
C SER A 58 -4.94 10.07 -5.62
N GLY A 59 -6.07 9.80 -6.27
CA GLY A 59 -7.40 10.12 -5.77
C GLY A 59 -8.46 9.18 -6.35
N ARG A 60 -9.60 9.07 -5.66
CA ARG A 60 -10.75 8.26 -6.10
C ARG A 60 -12.05 9.05 -5.89
N SER A 61 -12.98 8.93 -6.83
CA SER A 61 -14.31 9.52 -6.73
C SER A 61 -15.34 8.68 -7.51
N VAL A 62 -16.62 8.99 -7.33
CA VAL A 62 -17.71 8.39 -8.09
C VAL A 62 -17.75 8.99 -9.49
N ILE A 63 -17.93 8.14 -10.50
CA ILE A 63 -18.06 8.56 -11.90
C ILE A 63 -19.52 8.93 -12.22
N VAL A 64 -19.70 10.02 -12.97
CA VAL A 64 -21.00 10.50 -13.45
C VAL A 64 -20.89 10.81 -14.94
N VAL A 65 -21.98 10.62 -15.69
CA VAL A 65 -22.02 10.88 -17.13
C VAL A 65 -21.88 12.38 -17.42
N GLY A 66 -20.88 12.75 -18.23
CA GLY A 66 -20.63 14.12 -18.68
C GLY A 66 -20.87 14.28 -20.19
N PRO A 67 -22.12 14.47 -20.65
CA PRO A 67 -22.47 14.38 -22.08
C PRO A 67 -21.86 15.51 -22.95
N SER A 68 -21.43 16.62 -22.34
CA SER A 68 -20.80 17.75 -23.04
C SER A 68 -19.28 17.62 -23.21
N LEU A 69 -18.66 16.55 -22.67
CA LEU A 69 -17.21 16.35 -22.74
C LEU A 69 -16.80 15.66 -24.04
N SER A 70 -15.72 16.15 -24.66
CA SER A 70 -15.08 15.47 -25.77
C SER A 70 -14.34 14.20 -25.31
N LEU A 71 -14.06 13.28 -26.23
CA LEU A 71 -13.44 11.97 -25.93
C LEU A 71 -12.13 12.03 -25.11
N HIS A 72 -11.35 13.10 -25.27
CA HIS A 72 -10.05 13.28 -24.61
C HIS A 72 -10.15 14.05 -23.27
N ARG A 73 -11.35 14.37 -22.79
CA ARG A 73 -11.58 15.18 -21.59
C ARG A 73 -12.25 14.36 -20.49
N CYS A 74 -11.95 14.70 -19.25
CA CYS A 74 -12.69 14.24 -18.07
C CYS A 74 -12.98 15.41 -17.14
N GLY A 75 -14.08 15.32 -16.38
CA GLY A 75 -14.38 16.25 -15.31
C GLY A 75 -13.67 15.83 -14.04
N LEU A 76 -12.98 16.76 -13.39
CA LEU A 76 -12.33 16.56 -12.10
C LEU A 76 -12.97 17.50 -11.06
N PRO A 77 -13.43 16.99 -9.90
CA PRO A 77 -13.85 17.84 -8.79
C PRO A 77 -12.73 18.79 -8.38
N ARG A 78 -13.10 20.03 -8.06
CA ARG A 78 -12.13 21.10 -7.75
C ARG A 78 -11.26 20.72 -6.55
N GLU A 79 -11.85 20.11 -5.53
CA GLU A 79 -11.19 19.69 -4.30
C GLU A 79 -10.09 18.66 -4.59
N ILE A 80 -10.40 17.67 -5.43
CA ILE A 80 -9.43 16.65 -5.85
C ILE A 80 -8.33 17.26 -6.72
N ALA A 81 -8.69 18.14 -7.65
CA ALA A 81 -7.71 18.78 -8.52
C ALA A 81 -6.71 19.64 -7.72
N ILE A 82 -7.17 20.40 -6.73
CA ILE A 82 -6.28 21.21 -5.89
C ILE A 82 -5.29 20.34 -5.12
N GLU A 83 -5.75 19.23 -4.55
CA GLU A 83 -4.88 18.33 -3.78
C GLU A 83 -3.85 17.63 -4.69
N LEU A 84 -4.29 17.08 -5.82
CA LEU A 84 -3.41 16.40 -6.78
C LEU A 84 -2.35 17.33 -7.37
N PHE A 85 -2.69 18.60 -7.59
CA PHE A 85 -1.81 19.58 -8.23
C PHE A 85 -1.23 20.61 -7.25
N GLN A 86 -1.34 20.40 -5.93
CA GLN A 86 -0.96 21.38 -4.90
C GLN A 86 0.45 21.94 -5.13
N THR A 87 1.42 21.06 -5.38
CA THR A 87 2.82 21.45 -5.65
C THR A 87 2.94 22.37 -6.88
N PHE A 88 2.17 22.12 -7.94
CA PHE A 88 2.18 22.94 -9.15
C PHE A 88 1.48 24.28 -8.94
N VAL A 89 0.36 24.28 -8.20
CA VAL A 89 -0.38 25.50 -7.84
C VAL A 89 0.49 26.42 -6.98
N ILE A 90 1.09 25.89 -5.91
CA ILE A 90 2.02 26.64 -5.05
C ILE A 90 3.15 27.25 -5.88
N ARG A 91 3.77 26.46 -6.76
CA ARG A 91 4.83 26.95 -7.66
C ARG A 91 4.32 28.08 -8.57
N GLY A 92 3.10 27.98 -9.08
CA GLY A 92 2.47 29.02 -9.89
C GLY A 92 2.26 30.32 -9.13
N LEU A 93 1.72 30.25 -7.91
CA LEU A 93 1.45 31.41 -7.06
C LEU A 93 2.74 32.20 -6.73
N ILE A 94 3.81 31.49 -6.39
CA ILE A 94 5.10 32.12 -6.10
C ILE A 94 5.67 32.80 -7.36
N ARG A 95 5.61 32.11 -8.52
CA ARG A 95 6.12 32.66 -9.79
C ARG A 95 5.37 33.90 -10.27
N GLN A 96 4.09 33.99 -9.96
CA GLN A 96 3.25 35.15 -10.30
C GLN A 96 3.35 36.26 -9.24
N HIS A 97 4.20 36.10 -8.23
CA HIS A 97 4.33 37.03 -7.09
C HIS A 97 3.03 37.24 -6.32
N LEU A 98 2.09 36.28 -6.39
CA LEU A 98 0.85 36.28 -5.61
C LEU A 98 1.07 35.77 -4.18
N ALA A 99 2.14 34.99 -3.97
CA ALA A 99 2.57 34.55 -2.65
C ALA A 99 4.10 34.72 -2.50
N PRO A 100 4.60 35.22 -1.36
CA PRO A 100 6.03 35.49 -1.16
C PRO A 100 6.86 34.23 -0.89
N ASN A 101 6.24 33.17 -0.35
CA ASN A 101 6.93 31.93 0.02
C ASN A 101 5.96 30.74 0.07
N ILE A 102 6.51 29.54 0.26
CA ILE A 102 5.75 28.27 0.31
C ILE A 102 4.75 28.25 1.47
N GLY A 103 5.09 28.85 2.62
CA GLY A 103 4.24 28.85 3.80
C GLY A 103 2.95 29.65 3.62
N VAL A 104 2.98 30.74 2.85
CA VAL A 104 1.81 31.57 2.53
C VAL A 104 1.01 30.97 1.36
N ALA A 105 1.66 30.25 0.45
CA ALA A 105 1.03 29.68 -0.73
C ALA A 105 0.29 28.35 -0.48
N LYS A 106 0.60 27.67 0.62
CA LYS A 106 0.03 26.37 1.00
C LYS A 106 -1.28 26.55 1.75
#